data_AF-A0A378WJ29-F1
#
_entry.id   AF-A0A378WJ29-F1
#
_cell.length_a   1.000
_cell.length_b   1.000
_cell.length_c   1.000
_cell.angle_alpha   90.00
_cell.angle_beta   90.00
_cell.angle_gamma   90.00
#
_symmetry.space_group_name_H-M   'P 1'
#
loop_
_entity.id
_entity.type
_entity.pdbx_description
1 polymer ?
#
loop_
_entity_poly.entity_id
_entity_poly.type
_entity_poly.pdbx_seq_one_letter_code
_entity_poly.pdbx_strand_id
1 'polypeptide(L)'
;MPDSRWAGPVHEVDMSLHLVLSSGDAISLTWTMDGLNEGLDLSITNELPPQSEAEQLIDVSRFDAWSAHLGDTIDSIQPVWHTPNIGCPDAVWSYRFDFHSSPSVTASLGQEIDGKVSYLPDSIVVIFDPNLSASYHIPASKQSASGL
;
A
#
# COMPACT_ATOMS: atom_id res chain seq x y z
N MET A 1 17.81 4.50 16.36
CA MET A 1 18.02 5.20 15.08
C MET A 1 16.65 5.47 14.48
N PRO A 2 16.40 6.55 13.72
CA PRO A 2 15.22 6.58 12.88
C PRO A 2 15.38 5.42 11.90
N ASP A 3 14.39 4.55 11.84
CA ASP A 3 14.36 3.40 10.95
C ASP A 3 14.55 3.88 9.51
N SER A 4 15.68 3.50 8.87
CA SER A 4 16.02 3.93 7.51
C SER A 4 14.98 3.55 6.47
N ARG A 5 14.12 2.56 6.78
CA ARG A 5 12.96 2.15 5.97
C ARG A 5 11.92 3.26 5.72
N TRP A 6 11.95 4.35 6.48
CA TRP A 6 10.99 5.47 6.35
C TRP A 6 11.61 6.77 5.84
N ALA A 7 12.87 6.73 5.37
CA ALA A 7 13.59 7.91 4.91
C ALA A 7 13.57 8.07 3.38
N GLY A 8 13.01 7.08 2.66
CA GLY A 8 13.03 7.00 1.20
C GLY A 8 11.67 7.28 0.55
N PRO A 9 11.61 7.24 -0.79
CA PRO A 9 10.36 7.43 -1.56
C PRO A 9 9.49 6.16 -1.63
N VAL A 10 9.97 5.06 -1.04
CA VAL A 10 9.27 3.77 -0.92
C VAL A 10 9.37 3.33 0.52
N HIS A 11 8.23 2.92 1.07
CA HIS A 11 8.08 2.46 2.44
C HIS A 11 7.52 1.05 2.44
N GLU A 12 8.04 0.15 3.26
CA GLU A 12 7.61 -1.25 3.32
C GLU A 12 7.00 -1.59 4.68
N VAL A 13 5.87 -2.29 4.65
CA VAL A 13 5.20 -2.85 5.84
C VAL A 13 4.84 -4.31 5.58
N ASP A 14 4.90 -5.14 6.62
CA ASP A 14 4.68 -6.58 6.47
C ASP A 14 3.19 -6.92 6.26
N MET A 15 2.30 -6.33 7.08
CA MET A 15 0.93 -6.82 7.20
C MET A 15 -0.14 -5.82 6.75
N SER A 16 -0.05 -4.57 7.20
CA SER A 16 -1.13 -3.61 6.96
C SER A 16 -0.67 -2.15 6.92
N LEU A 17 -1.43 -1.36 6.17
CA LEU A 17 -1.36 0.09 6.12
C LEU A 17 -2.69 0.68 6.57
N HIS A 18 -2.65 1.67 7.46
CA HIS A 18 -3.84 2.36 7.95
C HIS A 18 -3.76 3.86 7.68
N LEU A 19 -4.74 4.38 6.93
CA LEU A 19 -4.92 5.83 6.73
C LEU A 19 -6.03 6.31 7.65
N VAL A 20 -5.66 7.05 8.70
CA VAL A 20 -6.60 7.60 9.67
C VAL A 20 -7.19 8.90 9.12
N LEU A 21 -8.51 8.95 9.00
CA LEU A 21 -9.27 10.10 8.52
C LEU A 21 -9.56 11.07 9.67
N SER A 22 -9.85 12.32 9.33
CA SER A 22 -10.22 13.35 10.31
C SER A 22 -11.54 13.06 11.03
N SER A 23 -12.39 12.17 10.49
CA SER A 23 -13.60 11.66 11.15
C SER A 23 -13.31 10.72 12.32
N GLY A 24 -12.09 10.18 12.41
CA GLY A 24 -11.72 9.10 13.32
C GLY A 24 -11.80 7.70 12.69
N ASP A 25 -12.38 7.57 11.49
CA ASP A 25 -12.38 6.31 10.75
C ASP A 25 -10.97 6.02 10.17
N ALA A 26 -10.70 4.77 9.87
CA ALA A 26 -9.47 4.30 9.25
C ALA A 26 -9.76 3.51 7.99
N ILE A 27 -9.07 3.85 6.90
CA ILE A 27 -8.97 3.00 5.71
C ILE A 27 -7.81 2.05 5.93
N SER A 28 -8.10 0.76 5.99
CA SER A 28 -7.13 -0.29 6.28
C SER A 28 -6.89 -1.13 5.03
N LEU A 29 -5.64 -1.20 4.61
CA LEU A 29 -5.17 -2.10 3.58
C LEU A 29 -4.42 -3.23 4.25
N THR A 30 -4.81 -4.46 3.96
CA THR A 30 -4.24 -5.64 4.61
C THR A 30 -3.76 -6.62 3.54
N TRP A 31 -2.53 -7.09 3.72
CA TRP A 31 -2.01 -8.22 2.97
C TRP A 31 -2.79 -9.48 3.35
N THR A 32 -3.34 -10.18 2.36
CA THR A 32 -4.14 -11.38 2.57
C THR A 32 -3.66 -12.51 1.67
N MET A 33 -3.75 -13.73 2.18
CA MET A 33 -3.45 -14.94 1.45
C MET A 33 -4.50 -16.00 1.77
N ASP A 34 -5.22 -16.47 0.74
CA ASP A 34 -6.07 -17.65 0.83
C ASP A 34 -5.46 -18.79 0.00
N GLY A 35 -4.68 -19.65 0.67
CA GLY A 35 -3.92 -20.72 0.03
C GLY A 35 -2.81 -20.18 -0.86
N LEU A 36 -3.06 -20.14 -2.18
CA LEU A 36 -2.14 -19.63 -3.20
C LEU A 36 -2.64 -18.33 -3.85
N ASN A 37 -3.62 -17.68 -3.22
CA ASN A 37 -4.23 -16.45 -3.71
C ASN A 37 -3.81 -15.29 -2.81
N GLU A 38 -2.71 -14.63 -3.17
CA GLU A 38 -2.29 -13.39 -2.57
C GLU A 38 -3.13 -12.19 -3.08
N GLY A 39 -3.37 -11.24 -2.20
CA GLY A 39 -4.06 -10.00 -2.52
C GLY A 39 -3.99 -8.96 -1.42
N LEU A 40 -4.47 -7.77 -1.75
CA LEU A 40 -4.75 -6.69 -0.83
C LEU A 40 -6.26 -6.61 -0.60
N ASP A 41 -6.65 -6.66 0.66
CA ASP A 41 -8.01 -6.30 1.07
C ASP A 41 -8.05 -4.83 1.51
N LEU A 42 -9.18 -4.16 1.27
CA LEU A 42 -9.43 -2.80 1.72
C LEU A 42 -10.72 -2.76 2.54
N SER A 43 -10.59 -2.28 3.77
CA SER A 43 -11.72 -2.10 4.68
C SER A 43 -11.74 -0.69 5.26
N ILE A 44 -12.92 -0.24 5.68
CA ILE A 44 -13.10 1.02 6.41
C ILE A 44 -13.65 0.65 7.78
N THR A 45 -12.93 1.05 8.83
CA THR A 45 -13.28 0.74 10.22
C THR A 45 -13.32 2.03 11.04
N ASN A 46 -14.11 2.03 12.11
CA ASN A 46 -14.20 3.21 13.00
C ASN A 46 -13.12 3.17 14.09
N GLU A 47 -12.29 2.13 14.11
CA GLU A 47 -11.23 1.91 15.09
C GLU A 47 -10.03 1.26 14.39
N LEU A 48 -8.81 1.65 14.80
CA LEU A 48 -7.60 0.93 14.43
C LEU A 48 -7.59 -0.45 15.09
N PRO A 49 -7.00 -1.48 14.45
CA PRO A 49 -6.86 -2.78 15.08
C PRO A 49 -6.10 -2.66 16.41
N PRO A 50 -6.48 -3.44 17.43
CA PRO A 50 -5.76 -3.43 18.70
C PRO A 50 -4.32 -3.88 18.47
N GLN A 51 -3.35 -3.09 18.95
CA GLN A 51 -1.94 -3.48 18.91
C GLN A 51 -1.75 -4.76 19.73
N SER A 52 -1.44 -5.85 19.05
CA SER A 52 -0.93 -7.05 19.71
C SER A 52 0.58 -6.89 19.94
N GLU A 53 1.18 -7.67 20.85
CA GLU A 53 2.65 -7.67 21.04
C GLU A 53 3.40 -8.07 19.75
N ALA A 54 2.73 -8.73 18.80
CA ALA A 54 3.28 -9.13 17.51
C ALA A 54 3.08 -8.10 16.39
N GLU A 55 2.13 -7.17 16.54
CA GLU A 55 1.76 -6.18 15.52
C GLU A 55 1.96 -4.77 16.06
N GLN A 56 3.18 -4.26 15.91
CA GLN A 56 3.50 -2.91 16.34
C GLN A 56 3.09 -1.91 15.24
N LEU A 57 2.00 -1.16 15.48
CA LEU A 57 1.69 -0.01 14.62
C LEU A 57 2.71 1.10 14.86
N ILE A 58 3.30 1.59 13.77
CA ILE A 58 4.25 2.70 13.79
C ILE A 58 3.54 3.92 13.21
N ASP A 59 3.51 5.00 13.98
CA ASP A 59 3.06 6.28 13.46
C ASP A 59 4.12 6.86 12.50
N VAL A 60 3.72 6.95 11.24
CA VAL A 60 4.56 7.43 10.13
C VAL A 60 4.28 8.88 9.74
N SER A 61 3.36 9.56 10.43
CA SER A 61 2.95 10.95 10.14
C SER A 61 4.09 11.97 10.14
N ARG A 62 5.15 11.68 10.90
CA ARG A 62 6.34 12.53 11.00
C ARG A 62 7.32 12.43 9.84
N PHE A 63 7.17 11.44 8.95
CA PHE A 63 8.09 11.25 7.82
C PHE A 63 7.63 12.09 6.64
N ASP A 64 8.57 12.75 5.96
CA ASP A 64 8.30 13.75 4.93
C ASP A 64 7.30 13.27 3.87
N ALA A 65 7.50 12.04 3.36
CA ALA A 65 6.63 11.42 2.37
C ALA A 65 5.15 11.35 2.81
N TRP A 66 4.90 10.98 4.07
CA TRP A 66 3.53 10.92 4.63
C TRP A 66 3.01 12.29 5.03
N SER A 67 3.87 13.11 5.63
CA SER A 67 3.49 14.44 6.15
C SER A 67 2.91 15.35 5.06
N ALA A 68 3.36 15.19 3.80
CA ALA A 68 2.88 15.94 2.65
C ALA A 68 1.41 15.66 2.28
N HIS A 69 0.83 14.56 2.77
CA HIS A 69 -0.54 14.13 2.48
C HIS A 69 -1.48 14.35 3.69
N LEU A 70 -0.95 14.78 4.84
CA LEU A 70 -1.74 14.99 6.05
C LEU A 70 -2.72 16.15 5.87
N GLY A 71 -3.98 15.91 6.23
CA GLY A 71 -5.06 16.89 6.10
C GLY A 71 -5.59 17.06 4.68
N ASP A 72 -5.03 16.34 3.70
CA ASP A 72 -5.56 16.33 2.34
C ASP A 72 -6.77 15.39 2.22
N THR A 73 -7.57 15.60 1.18
CA THR A 73 -8.74 14.77 0.88
C THR A 73 -8.34 13.65 -0.08
N ILE A 74 -8.77 12.43 0.21
CA ILE A 74 -8.70 11.30 -0.74
C ILE A 74 -9.90 11.44 -1.69
N ASP A 75 -9.63 11.84 -2.93
CA ASP A 75 -10.67 12.04 -3.96
C ASP A 75 -11.07 10.71 -4.59
N SER A 76 -10.15 9.75 -4.73
CA SER A 76 -10.48 8.41 -5.21
C SER A 76 -9.50 7.33 -4.76
N ILE A 77 -9.98 6.08 -4.72
CA ILE A 77 -9.19 4.88 -4.45
C ILE A 77 -9.43 3.90 -5.60
N GLN A 78 -8.38 3.55 -6.32
CA GLN A 78 -8.48 2.74 -7.54
C GLN A 78 -7.77 1.39 -7.35
N PRO A 79 -8.49 0.26 -7.38
CA PRO A 79 -7.88 -1.07 -7.33
C PRO A 79 -7.25 -1.44 -8.67
N VAL A 80 -6.11 -2.13 -8.61
CA VAL A 80 -5.48 -2.80 -9.76
C VAL A 80 -5.49 -4.30 -9.51
N TRP A 81 -6.00 -5.03 -10.50
CA TRP A 81 -6.26 -6.45 -10.39
C TRP A 81 -5.16 -7.30 -11.03
N HIS A 82 -4.96 -8.50 -10.50
CA HIS A 82 -4.12 -9.54 -11.08
C HIS A 82 -4.81 -10.89 -10.98
N THR A 83 -4.28 -11.87 -11.71
CA THR A 83 -4.67 -13.27 -11.55
C THR A 83 -3.47 -14.01 -10.95
N PRO A 84 -3.44 -14.25 -9.61
CA PRO A 84 -2.29 -14.81 -8.89
C PRO A 84 -1.68 -16.03 -9.57
N ASN A 85 -2.54 -16.96 -9.99
CA ASN A 85 -2.17 -18.21 -10.61
C ASN A 85 -3.23 -18.66 -11.63
N ILE A 86 -2.84 -19.51 -12.58
CA ILE A 86 -3.77 -20.05 -13.58
C ILE A 86 -4.89 -20.83 -12.87
N GLY A 87 -6.13 -20.41 -13.10
CA GLY A 87 -7.33 -21.03 -12.51
C GLY A 87 -7.76 -20.44 -11.18
N CYS A 88 -7.03 -19.45 -10.65
CA CYS A 88 -7.41 -18.70 -9.47
C CYS A 88 -8.35 -17.52 -9.82
N PRO A 89 -9.19 -17.07 -8.89
CA PRO A 89 -9.96 -15.83 -9.06
C PRO A 89 -9.03 -14.61 -9.10
N ASP A 90 -9.51 -13.54 -9.73
CA ASP A 90 -8.79 -12.26 -9.70
C ASP A 90 -8.76 -11.69 -8.28
N ALA A 91 -7.62 -11.09 -7.93
CA ALA A 91 -7.40 -10.42 -6.66
C ALA A 91 -6.82 -9.02 -6.90
N VAL A 92 -7.01 -8.11 -5.95
CA VAL A 92 -6.36 -6.80 -6.00
C VAL A 92 -4.93 -6.96 -5.52
N TRP A 93 -3.96 -6.41 -6.24
CA TRP A 93 -2.55 -6.44 -5.83
C TRP A 93 -1.98 -5.04 -5.59
N SER A 94 -2.71 -4.01 -6.00
CA SER A 94 -2.34 -2.62 -5.80
C SER A 94 -3.57 -1.74 -5.67
N TYR A 95 -3.45 -0.68 -4.86
CA TYR A 95 -4.41 0.40 -4.75
C TYR A 95 -3.69 1.74 -4.99
N ARG A 96 -4.24 2.57 -5.88
CA ARG A 96 -3.82 3.97 -6.04
C ARG A 96 -4.79 4.88 -5.29
N PHE A 97 -4.23 5.72 -4.42
CA PHE A 97 -4.92 6.77 -3.69
C PHE A 97 -4.65 8.08 -4.41
N ASP A 98 -5.69 8.67 -4.96
CA ASP A 98 -5.62 10.00 -5.57
C ASP A 98 -6.08 11.03 -4.53
N PHE A 99 -5.19 11.96 -4.21
CA PHE A 99 -5.46 13.05 -3.27
C PHE A 99 -5.81 14.34 -4.01
N HIS A 100 -6.49 15.25 -3.33
CA HIS A 100 -6.98 16.48 -3.95
C HIS A 100 -5.84 17.43 -4.35
N SER A 101 -4.85 17.61 -3.48
CA SER A 101 -3.76 18.58 -3.69
C SER A 101 -2.39 17.92 -3.79
N SER A 102 -2.19 16.82 -3.07
CA SER A 102 -0.95 16.06 -3.02
C SER A 102 -0.88 15.02 -4.14
N PRO A 103 0.34 14.59 -4.52
CA PRO A 103 0.50 13.52 -5.50
C PRO A 103 -0.20 12.23 -5.09
N SER A 104 -0.54 11.39 -6.07
CA SER A 104 -1.10 10.07 -5.80
C SER A 104 -0.10 9.17 -5.08
N VAL A 105 -0.59 8.37 -4.13
CA VAL A 105 0.20 7.34 -3.44
C VAL A 105 -0.30 5.97 -3.88
N THR A 106 0.63 5.04 -4.10
CA THR A 106 0.28 3.66 -4.48
C THR A 106 0.71 2.70 -3.41
N ALA A 107 -0.18 1.83 -2.95
CA ALA A 107 0.15 0.73 -2.04
C ALA A 107 -0.01 -0.59 -2.81
N SER A 108 1.04 -1.40 -2.86
CA SER A 108 1.07 -2.62 -3.69
C SER A 108 1.74 -3.77 -2.97
N LEU A 109 1.43 -5.00 -3.40
CA LEU A 109 2.21 -6.18 -3.05
C LEU A 109 3.63 -6.05 -3.61
N GLY A 110 4.63 -6.31 -2.78
CA GLY A 110 6.03 -6.26 -3.18
C GLY A 110 6.94 -5.88 -2.02
N GLN A 111 8.23 -5.91 -2.30
CA GLN A 111 9.31 -5.63 -1.36
C GLN A 111 10.30 -4.62 -1.96
N GLU A 112 10.91 -3.80 -1.11
CA GLU A 112 12.03 -2.93 -1.47
C GLU A 112 13.35 -3.68 -1.35
N ILE A 113 14.08 -3.84 -2.46
CA ILE A 113 15.37 -4.51 -2.53
C ILE A 113 16.36 -3.62 -3.29
N ASP A 114 17.41 -3.16 -2.61
CA ASP A 114 18.52 -2.37 -3.19
C ASP A 114 18.06 -1.11 -3.96
N GLY A 115 17.08 -0.39 -3.42
CA GLY A 115 16.48 0.82 -3.98
C GLY A 115 15.41 0.56 -5.05
N LYS A 116 14.94 -0.68 -5.19
CA LYS A 116 14.00 -1.08 -6.24
C LYS A 116 12.84 -1.88 -5.67
N VAL A 117 11.65 -1.58 -6.18
CA VAL A 117 10.46 -2.38 -5.89
C VAL A 117 10.49 -3.66 -6.72
N SER A 118 10.43 -4.79 -6.04
CA SER A 118 10.36 -6.11 -6.65
C SER A 118 9.09 -6.83 -6.21
N TYR A 119 8.52 -7.63 -7.10
CA TYR A 119 7.35 -8.42 -6.76
C TYR A 119 7.73 -9.64 -5.93
N LEU A 120 7.52 -9.50 -4.62
CA LEU A 120 7.50 -10.56 -3.63
C LEU A 120 6.25 -10.32 -2.77
N PRO A 121 5.19 -11.13 -2.89
CA PRO A 121 3.91 -10.82 -2.26
C PRO A 121 3.86 -11.30 -0.81
N ASP A 122 4.85 -10.91 0.00
CA ASP A 122 4.92 -11.15 1.44
C ASP A 122 4.84 -9.85 2.27
N SER A 123 4.77 -8.72 1.57
CA SER A 123 4.80 -7.38 2.14
C SER A 123 4.03 -6.40 1.26
N ILE A 124 3.75 -5.23 1.83
CA ILE A 124 3.14 -4.08 1.16
C ILE A 124 4.20 -2.99 1.03
N VAL A 125 4.44 -2.56 -0.20
CA VAL A 125 5.21 -1.36 -0.52
C VAL A 125 4.27 -0.19 -0.77
N VAL A 126 4.59 0.94 -0.15
CA VAL A 126 3.94 2.24 -0.38
C VAL A 126 4.90 3.08 -1.20
N ILE A 127 4.47 3.44 -2.40
CA ILE A 127 5.22 4.16 -3.42
C ILE A 127 4.66 5.58 -3.54
N PHE A 128 5.51 6.56 -3.24
CA PHE A 128 5.15 7.99 -3.31
C PHE A 128 5.57 8.65 -4.63
N ASP A 129 6.48 8.04 -5.40
CA ASP A 129 6.87 8.52 -6.73
C ASP A 129 5.92 7.94 -7.80
N PRO A 130 5.10 8.78 -8.47
CA PRO A 130 4.17 8.32 -9.50
C PRO A 130 4.86 7.67 -10.71
N ASN A 131 6.11 8.05 -11.01
CA ASN A 131 6.85 7.43 -12.11
C ASN A 131 7.26 5.99 -11.74
N LEU A 132 7.65 5.79 -10.49
CA LEU A 132 7.99 4.47 -9.98
C LEU A 132 6.76 3.56 -9.98
N SER A 133 5.60 4.03 -9.50
CA SER A 133 4.37 3.24 -9.50
C SER A 133 3.85 2.94 -10.91
N ALA A 134 4.03 3.86 -11.87
CA ALA A 134 3.72 3.62 -13.28
C ALA A 134 4.68 2.63 -13.96
N SER A 135 5.92 2.52 -13.48
CA SER A 135 6.92 1.59 -14.00
C SER A 135 6.85 0.19 -13.36
N TYR A 136 6.29 0.09 -12.15
CA TYR A 136 6.21 -1.17 -11.41
C TYR A 136 5.12 -2.08 -11.98
N HIS A 137 5.53 -3.22 -12.54
CA HIS A 137 4.64 -4.20 -13.15
C HIS A 137 4.90 -5.59 -12.57
N ILE A 138 3.85 -6.39 -12.52
CA ILE A 138 3.93 -7.80 -12.13
C ILE A 138 3.51 -8.68 -13.30
N PRO A 139 4.05 -9.89 -13.47
CA PRO A 139 3.69 -10.76 -14.59
C PRO A 139 2.21 -11.15 -14.63
N ALA A 140 1.56 -11.18 -13.45
CA ALA A 140 0.18 -11.60 -13.26
C ALA A 140 -0.86 -10.49 -13.55
N SER A 141 -0.42 -9.25 -13.81
CA SER A 141 -1.29 -8.12 -14.12
C SER A 141 -1.03 -7.57 -15.52
N LYS A 142 -2.07 -6.99 -16.11
CA LYS A 142 -1.98 -6.28 -17.40
C LYS A 142 -1.67 -4.79 -17.24
N GLN A 143 -1.73 -4.27 -16.02
CA GLN A 143 -1.55 -2.86 -15.69
C GLN A 143 -0.33 -2.69 -14.79
N SER A 144 0.23 -1.49 -14.78
CA SER A 144 1.19 -1.08 -13.76
C SER A 144 0.53 -1.00 -12.37
N ALA A 145 1.32 -0.86 -11.32
CA ALA A 145 0.84 -0.66 -9.96
C ALA A 145 -0.06 0.58 -9.84
N SER A 146 0.18 1.60 -10.68
CA SER A 146 -0.66 2.81 -10.78
C SER A 146 -1.99 2.63 -11.53
N GLY A 147 -2.24 1.45 -12.12
CA GLY A 147 -3.43 1.18 -12.94
C GLY A 147 -3.38 1.76 -14.36
N LEU A 148 -2.23 2.32 -14.76
CA LEU A 148 -1.95 2.80 -16.12
C LEU A 148 -1.31 1.71 -16.97
#